data_AF-K4LHM7-F1
#
_entry.id   AF-K4LHM7-F1
#
_cell.length_a   1.000
_cell.length_b   1.000
_cell.length_c   1.000
_cell.angle_alpha   90.00
_cell.angle_beta   90.00
_cell.angle_gamma   90.00
#
_symmetry.space_group_name_H-M   'P 1'
#
loop_
_entity.id
_entity.type
_entity.pdbx_description
1 polymer ?
#
loop_
_entity_poly.entity_id
_entity_poly.type
_entity_poly.pdbx_seq_one_letter_code
_entity_poly.pdbx_strand_id
1 'polypeptide(L)'
;MQTVTLRVKLLKPNKGKLEKMSRMLESYRQACAWFLEQAEILNTTSRTRLNRETYQRARDLFDLNRGTLQCAMLKVLSAKRSSLSQSAGAKRPAHLSLRKQFR
;
A
#
# COMPACT_ATOMS: atom_id res chain seq x y z
N MET A 1 27.73 -31.27 0.98
CA MET A 1 26.81 -30.37 0.27
C MET A 1 27.48 -29.93 -1.03
N GLN A 2 26.82 -30.09 -2.18
CA GLN A 2 27.31 -29.57 -3.45
C GLN A 2 26.55 -28.28 -3.81
N THR A 3 27.28 -27.22 -4.13
CA THR A 3 26.71 -25.94 -4.56
C THR A 3 26.57 -25.95 -6.08
N VAL A 4 25.32 -25.93 -6.57
CA VAL A 4 25.03 -25.85 -8.01
C VAL A 4 24.75 -24.39 -8.38
N THR A 5 25.51 -23.86 -9.34
CA THR A 5 25.34 -22.47 -9.81
C THR A 5 24.45 -22.45 -11.05
N LEU A 6 23.25 -21.87 -10.92
CA LEU A 6 22.32 -21.64 -12.03
C LEU A 6 22.61 -20.29 -12.71
N ARG A 7 22.92 -20.30 -14.02
CA ARG A 7 23.03 -19.09 -14.83
C ARG A 7 21.75 -18.90 -15.64
N VAL A 8 20.88 -18.00 -15.19
CA VAL A 8 19.64 -17.64 -15.90
C VAL A 8 19.87 -16.34 -16.67
N LYS A 9 19.61 -16.33 -17.98
CA LYS A 9 19.61 -15.10 -18.79
C LYS A 9 18.38 -14.27 -18.42
N LEU A 10 18.59 -13.11 -17.81
CA LEU A 10 17.52 -12.15 -17.58
C LEU A 10 17.10 -11.50 -18.91
N LEU A 11 15.85 -11.71 -19.30
CA LEU A 11 15.28 -11.08 -20.49
C LEU A 11 15.10 -9.58 -20.25
N LYS A 12 15.72 -8.75 -21.08
CA LYS A 12 15.46 -7.31 -21.08
C LYS A 12 14.05 -7.07 -21.64
N PRO A 13 13.19 -6.30 -20.95
CA PRO A 13 11.89 -5.94 -21.49
C PRO A 13 12.06 -5.10 -22.76
N ASN A 14 11.25 -5.39 -23.79
CA ASN A 14 11.20 -4.56 -24.98
C ASN A 14 10.52 -3.21 -24.69
N LYS A 15 10.66 -2.25 -25.60
CA LYS A 15 10.17 -0.88 -25.42
C LYS A 15 8.66 -0.82 -25.10
N GLY A 16 7.83 -1.55 -25.86
CA GLY A 16 6.38 -1.57 -25.60
C GLY A 16 6.01 -2.17 -24.25
N LYS A 17 6.76 -3.18 -23.77
CA LYS A 17 6.56 -3.75 -22.42
C LYS A 17 6.93 -2.73 -21.34
N LEU A 18 8.02 -1.99 -21.52
CA LEU A 18 8.42 -0.91 -20.60
C LEU A 18 7.34 0.18 -20.52
N GLU A 19 6.82 0.64 -21.65
CA GLU A 19 5.76 1.65 -21.72
C GLU A 19 4.49 1.17 -21.01
N LYS A 20 4.06 -0.08 -21.27
CA LYS A 20 2.90 -0.67 -20.59
C LYS A 20 3.11 -0.77 -19.08
N MET A 21 4.29 -1.19 -18.64
CA MET A 21 4.63 -1.25 -17.21
C MET A 21 4.63 0.14 -16.57
N SER A 22 5.15 1.15 -17.27
CA SER A 22 5.14 2.54 -16.81
C SER A 22 3.72 3.08 -16.64
N ARG A 23 2.85 2.88 -17.64
CA ARG A 23 1.44 3.27 -17.57
C ARG A 23 0.68 2.58 -16.43
N MET A 24 0.93 1.27 -16.23
CA MET A 24 0.34 0.52 -15.11
C MET A 24 0.84 1.05 -13.75
N LEU A 25 2.12 1.38 -13.64
CA LEU A 25 2.69 1.94 -12.42
C LEU A 25 2.06 3.30 -12.10
N GLU A 26 1.87 4.14 -13.12
CA GLU A 26 1.24 5.44 -12.93
C GLU A 26 -0.23 5.30 -12.51
N SER A 27 -0.98 4.43 -13.18
CA SER A 27 -2.37 4.11 -12.79
C SER A 27 -2.45 3.58 -11.36
N TYR A 28 -1.48 2.77 -10.92
CA TYR A 28 -1.41 2.26 -9.55
C TYR A 28 -1.15 3.37 -8.53
N ARG A 29 -0.29 4.35 -8.85
CA ARG A 29 -0.03 5.51 -7.98
C ARG A 29 -1.26 6.38 -7.83
N GLN A 30 -1.95 6.66 -8.93
CA GLN A 30 -3.20 7.40 -8.93
C GLN A 30 -4.28 6.68 -8.11
N ALA A 31 -4.40 5.36 -8.26
CA ALA A 31 -5.31 4.56 -7.46
C ALA A 31 -4.97 4.64 -5.95
N CYS A 32 -3.69 4.59 -5.58
CA CYS A 32 -3.26 4.77 -4.19
C CYS A 32 -3.68 6.15 -3.63
N ALA A 33 -3.42 7.23 -4.37
CA ALA A 33 -3.79 8.58 -3.95
C ALA A 33 -5.31 8.71 -3.78
N TRP A 34 -6.07 8.21 -4.75
CA TRP A 34 -7.53 8.23 -4.70
C TRP A 34 -8.09 7.41 -3.51
N PHE A 35 -7.56 6.20 -3.26
CA PHE A 35 -8.00 5.43 -2.09
C PHE A 35 -7.68 6.11 -0.75
N LEU A 36 -6.59 6.88 -0.68
CA LEU A 36 -6.25 7.66 0.51
C LEU A 36 -7.30 8.75 0.76
N GLU A 37 -7.61 9.52 -0.28
CA GLU A 37 -8.65 10.55 -0.24
C GLU A 37 -10.01 9.93 0.16
N GLN A 38 -10.42 8.81 -0.46
CA GLN A 38 -11.67 8.15 -0.08
C GLN A 38 -11.65 7.65 1.37
N ALA A 39 -10.52 7.16 1.87
CA ALA A 39 -10.39 6.76 3.26
C ALA A 39 -10.45 7.95 4.24
N GLU A 40 -10.07 9.14 3.81
CA GLU A 40 -10.20 10.40 4.56
C GLU A 40 -11.64 10.89 4.57
N ILE A 41 -12.28 10.97 3.40
CA ILE A 41 -13.70 11.35 3.24
C ILE A 41 -14.61 10.45 4.09
N LEU A 42 -14.39 9.13 4.04
CA LEU A 42 -15.18 8.16 4.81
C LEU A 42 -14.76 8.07 6.29
N ASN A 43 -13.68 8.77 6.67
CA ASN A 43 -13.01 8.67 7.96
C ASN A 43 -12.88 7.22 8.44
N THR A 44 -12.25 6.37 7.63
CA THR A 44 -12.15 4.95 7.93
C THR A 44 -10.76 4.39 7.69
N THR A 45 -10.41 3.40 8.52
CA THR A 45 -9.27 2.50 8.30
C THR A 45 -9.73 1.06 8.08
N SER A 46 -11.04 0.82 7.95
CA SER A 46 -11.63 -0.51 7.76
C SER A 46 -11.56 -0.91 6.29
N ARG A 47 -10.95 -2.06 6.01
CA ARG A 47 -10.87 -2.66 4.67
C ARG A 47 -12.26 -2.90 4.09
N THR A 48 -13.13 -3.54 4.87
CA THR A 48 -14.46 -3.95 4.40
C THR A 48 -15.32 -2.74 4.07
N ARG A 49 -15.31 -1.72 4.95
CA ARG A 49 -16.07 -0.49 4.73
C ARG A 49 -15.57 0.24 3.49
N LEU A 50 -14.26 0.50 3.40
CA LEU A 50 -13.69 1.18 2.24
C LEU A 50 -14.02 0.44 0.95
N ASN A 51 -13.76 -0.87 0.88
CA ASN A 51 -14.02 -1.67 -0.31
C ASN A 51 -15.49 -1.64 -0.73
N ARG A 52 -16.43 -1.75 0.21
CA ARG A 52 -17.88 -1.69 -0.08
C ARG A 52 -18.26 -0.38 -0.76
N GLU A 53 -17.72 0.74 -0.28
CA GLU A 53 -18.06 2.09 -0.76
C GLU A 53 -17.33 2.48 -2.06
N THR A 54 -16.16 1.90 -2.33
CA THR A 54 -15.26 2.40 -3.39
C THR A 54 -15.00 1.40 -4.51
N TYR A 55 -15.26 0.10 -4.33
CA TYR A 55 -14.79 -0.92 -5.29
C TYR A 55 -15.33 -0.72 -6.71
N GLN A 56 -16.62 -0.44 -6.86
CA GLN A 56 -17.21 -0.26 -8.19
C GLN A 56 -16.61 0.98 -8.89
N ARG A 57 -16.58 2.12 -8.19
CA ARG A 57 -15.96 3.35 -8.70
C ARG A 57 -14.49 3.16 -9.07
N ALA A 58 -13.73 2.41 -8.26
CA ALA A 58 -12.33 2.14 -8.55
C ALA A 58 -12.14 1.29 -9.83
N ARG A 59 -13.06 0.37 -10.14
CA ARG A 59 -13.03 -0.40 -11.38
C ARG A 59 -13.32 0.45 -12.61
N ASP A 60 -14.19 1.44 -12.46
CA ASP A 60 -14.61 2.31 -13.56
C ASP A 60 -13.55 3.41 -13.82
N LEU A 61 -12.85 3.86 -12.78
CA LEU A 61 -11.83 4.91 -12.86
C LEU A 61 -10.45 4.42 -13.30
N PHE A 62 -10.06 3.19 -12.94
CA PHE A 62 -8.71 2.70 -13.15
C PHE A 62 -8.70 1.43 -14.00
N ASP A 63 -7.88 1.44 -15.05
CA ASP A 63 -7.58 0.26 -15.88
C ASP A 63 -6.57 -0.67 -15.17
N LEU A 64 -6.98 -1.19 -14.01
CA LEU A 64 -6.20 -2.10 -13.17
C LEU A 64 -7.01 -3.35 -12.87
N ASN A 65 -6.34 -4.50 -12.83
CA ASN A 65 -7.01 -5.73 -12.42
C ASN A 65 -7.43 -5.66 -10.94
N ARG A 66 -8.41 -6.49 -10.57
CA ARG A 66 -8.96 -6.57 -9.21
C ARG A 66 -7.90 -6.75 -8.13
N GLY A 67 -6.91 -7.61 -8.36
CA GLY A 67 -5.85 -7.89 -7.39
C GLY A 67 -5.00 -6.65 -7.12
N THR A 68 -4.62 -5.94 -8.18
CA THR A 68 -3.83 -4.70 -8.09
C THR A 68 -4.60 -3.58 -7.37
N LEU A 69 -5.89 -3.42 -7.63
CA LEU A 69 -6.74 -2.47 -6.90
C LEU A 69 -6.83 -2.80 -5.40
N GLN A 70 -7.01 -4.07 -5.07
CA GLN A 70 -7.03 -4.51 -3.66
C GLN A 70 -5.68 -4.27 -2.97
N CYS A 71 -4.57 -4.53 -3.66
CA CYS A 71 -3.24 -4.24 -3.15
C CYS A 71 -3.04 -2.73 -2.88
N ALA A 72 -3.47 -1.87 -3.80
CA ALA A 72 -3.40 -0.41 -3.63
C ALA A 72 -4.15 0.02 -2.36
N MET A 73 -5.40 -0.39 -2.22
CA MET A 73 -6.24 -0.11 -1.05
C MET A 73 -5.59 -0.59 0.25
N LEU A 74 -5.08 -1.82 0.29
CA LEU A 74 -4.42 -2.38 1.48
C LEU A 74 -3.15 -1.63 1.85
N LYS A 75 -2.36 -1.21 0.85
CA LYS A 75 -1.13 -0.44 1.07
C LYS A 75 -1.44 0.91 1.70
N VAL A 76 -2.46 1.60 1.20
CA VAL A 76 -2.95 2.88 1.75
C VAL A 76 -3.43 2.72 3.19
N LEU A 77 -4.26 1.71 3.47
CA LEU A 77 -4.77 1.46 4.82
C LEU A 77 -3.65 1.14 5.81
N SER A 78 -2.65 0.39 5.38
CA SER A 78 -1.46 0.10 6.20
C SER A 78 -0.67 1.38 6.53
N ALA A 79 -0.42 2.23 5.51
CA ALA A 79 0.26 3.50 5.70
C ALA A 79 -0.52 4.45 6.65
N LYS A 80 -1.84 4.56 6.46
CA LYS A 80 -2.71 5.39 7.32
C LYS A 80 -2.71 4.92 8.78
N ARG A 81 -2.81 3.61 9.02
CA ARG A 81 -2.74 3.04 10.38
C ARG A 81 -1.37 3.29 11.02
N SER A 82 -0.29 3.15 10.25
CA SER A 82 1.07 3.44 10.74
C SER A 82 1.21 4.91 11.15
N SER A 83 0.77 5.84 10.31
CA SER A 83 0.74 7.27 10.61
C SER A 83 -0.02 7.58 11.91
N LEU A 84 -1.23 7.02 12.08
CA LEU A 84 -2.02 7.21 13.29
C LEU A 84 -1.34 6.65 14.55
N SER A 85 -0.66 5.51 14.42
CA SER A 85 0.08 4.91 15.53
C SER A 85 1.27 5.78 15.97
N GLN A 86 1.96 6.41 15.03
CA GLN A 86 3.06 7.34 15.31
C GLN A 86 2.54 8.62 15.96
N SER A 87 1.43 9.20 15.48
CA SER A 87 0.83 10.39 16.10
C SER A 87 0.30 10.12 17.51
N ALA A 88 -0.16 8.89 17.79
CA ALA A 88 -0.56 8.47 19.14
C ALA A 88 0.66 8.24 20.07
N GLY A 89 1.76 7.70 19.51
CA GLY A 89 3.02 7.48 20.23
C GLY A 89 3.77 8.76 20.59
N ALA A 90 3.69 9.78 19.74
CA ALA A 90 4.28 11.10 19.99
C ALA A 90 3.69 11.85 21.20
N LYS A 91 2.53 11.42 21.71
CA LYS A 91 1.93 11.93 22.95
C LYS A 91 2.46 11.27 24.23
N ARG A 92 3.34 10.26 24.15
CA ARG A 92 4.02 9.72 25.34
C ARG A 92 5.41 10.35 25.45
N PRO A 93 5.67 11.22 26.44
CA PRO A 93 7.01 11.68 26.69
C PRO A 93 7.91 10.47 26.99
N ALA A 94 9.02 10.36 26.28
CA ALA A 94 10.00 9.28 26.37
C ALA A 94 10.52 9.03 27.81
N HIS A 95 10.29 9.97 28.73
CA HIS A 95 10.66 9.87 30.13
C HIS A 95 9.85 8.83 30.95
N LEU A 96 8.66 8.41 30.50
CA LEU A 96 7.83 7.46 31.27
C LEU A 96 8.09 5.97 30.99
N SER A 97 8.92 5.63 30.00
CA SER A 97 9.16 4.24 29.59
C SER A 97 10.26 3.53 30.40
N LEU A 98 11.01 4.23 31.25
CA LEU A 98 12.16 3.69 32.00
C LEU A 98 11.87 3.27 33.44
N ARG A 99 10.62 3.35 33.93
CA ARG A 99 10.27 3.04 35.33
C ARG A 99 9.61 1.66 35.57
N LYS A 100 9.76 0.71 34.66
CA LYS A 100 9.23 -0.67 34.83
C LYS A 100 10.29 -1.78 34.68
N GLN A 101 11.54 -1.52 35.07
CA GLN A 101 12.56 -2.59 35.15
C GLN A 101 13.17 -2.81 36.55
N PHE A 102 12.67 -2.13 37.59
CA PHE A 102 13.06 -2.46 38.96
C PHE A 102 11.83 -2.45 39.87
N ARG A 103 11.19 -3.61 39.99
CA ARG A 103 10.56 -4.09 41.23
C ARG A 103 10.38 -5.59 41.14
#